data_AF-A0A1B9MFJ2-F1
#
_entry.id   AF-A0A1B9MFJ2-F1
#
_cell.length_a   1.000
_cell.length_b   1.000
_cell.length_c   1.000
_cell.angle_alpha   90.00
_cell.angle_beta   90.00
_cell.angle_gamma   90.00
#
_symmetry.space_group_name_H-M   'P 1'
#
loop_
_entity.id
_entity.type
_entity.pdbx_description
1 polymer ?
#
loop_
_entity_poly.entity_id
_entity_poly.type
_entity_poly.pdbx_seq_one_letter_code
_entity_poly.pdbx_strand_id
1 'polypeptide(L)'
;MTEFNHLVPVTEAQFNGKLQQTVSAKDLHRFLGVGRDFSTWIKSRIDEYALSPNDDYLLLDYSPELVNQSTNNKQYSPVLGKNTQRGRPEKDYLLTIGTAKELAMIENNEKGRAIRKYFIRCEEHLKEIAPAIQKKALNRLKARLKVADYSRPMCDALTEQRKALGKSANNTVFTNEFDMINRIVLGTTSSKYKKANNLTGNIRDHLNEFELNHIAYLENANITLIHIGYDYHQRKAELIKLSHAYLIRHMAQ
;
A
#
# COMPACT_ATOMS: atom_id res chain seq x y z
N MET A 1 21.44 13.06 16.25
CA MET A 1 20.59 12.14 15.45
C MET A 1 20.23 12.87 14.17
N THR A 2 20.75 12.42 13.02
CA THR A 2 20.34 12.96 11.72
C THR A 2 18.97 12.40 11.40
N GLU A 3 17.92 13.22 11.57
CA GLU A 3 16.61 12.85 11.05
C GLU A 3 16.66 12.77 9.53
N PHE A 4 16.00 11.77 8.94
CA PHE A 4 15.83 11.65 7.48
C PHE A 4 15.31 12.95 6.84
N ASN A 5 14.59 13.75 7.63
CA ASN A 5 14.06 15.09 7.31
C ASN A 5 15.14 16.12 6.90
N HIS A 6 16.42 15.85 7.17
CA HIS A 6 17.53 16.72 6.75
C HIS A 6 18.16 16.31 5.41
N LEU A 7 17.78 15.17 4.82
CA LEU A 7 18.38 14.69 3.57
C LEU A 7 17.74 15.32 2.33
N VAL A 8 16.44 15.60 2.41
CA VAL A 8 15.63 16.19 1.34
C VAL A 8 14.68 17.21 1.98
N PRO A 9 14.41 18.37 1.35
CA PRO A 9 13.46 19.34 1.89
C PRO A 9 12.10 18.70 2.19
N VAL A 10 11.63 18.88 3.41
CA VAL A 10 10.31 18.43 3.86
C VAL A 10 9.35 19.62 3.80
N THR A 11 8.21 19.41 3.16
CA THR A 11 7.08 20.34 3.13
C THR A 11 5.89 19.72 3.83
N GLU A 12 4.87 20.51 4.15
CA GLU A 12 3.61 20.00 4.68
C GLU A 12 2.52 20.05 3.61
N ALA A 13 1.72 18.99 3.53
CA ALA A 13 0.56 18.95 2.65
C ALA A 13 -0.61 18.23 3.33
N GLN A 14 -1.82 18.52 2.86
CA GLN A 14 -3.03 17.92 3.40
C GLN A 14 -3.33 16.59 2.71
N PHE A 15 -3.17 15.48 3.43
CA PHE A 15 -3.53 14.13 3.00
C PHE A 15 -4.79 13.70 3.74
N ASN A 16 -5.88 13.42 3.02
CA ASN A 16 -7.14 12.93 3.60
C ASN A 16 -7.62 13.75 4.82
N GLY A 17 -7.49 15.08 4.76
CA GLY A 17 -7.89 15.99 5.83
C GLY A 17 -6.90 16.13 7.00
N LYS A 18 -5.80 15.36 7.00
CA LYS A 18 -4.71 15.45 8.00
C LYS A 18 -3.50 16.15 7.39
N LEU A 19 -2.89 17.04 8.16
CA LEU A 19 -1.61 17.64 7.79
C LEU A 19 -0.51 16.58 7.95
N GLN A 20 0.25 16.33 6.88
CA GLN A 20 1.33 15.36 6.88
C GLN A 20 2.59 15.98 6.29
N GLN A 21 3.74 15.52 6.80
CA GLN A 21 5.04 15.83 6.21
C GLN A 21 5.19 15.07 4.88
N THR A 22 5.71 15.78 3.88
CA THR A 22 5.87 15.30 2.52
C THR A 22 7.20 15.71 1.92
N VAL A 23 7.62 14.98 0.90
CA VAL A 23 8.86 15.23 0.16
C VAL A 23 8.55 15.27 -1.33
N SER A 24 9.15 16.21 -2.05
CA SER A 24 9.11 16.24 -3.52
C SER A 24 9.80 15.00 -4.09
N ALA A 25 9.11 14.28 -4.97
CA ALA A 25 9.67 13.15 -5.68
C ALA A 25 10.86 13.57 -6.56
N LYS A 26 10.88 14.80 -7.10
CA LYS A 26 12.02 15.32 -7.87
C LYS A 26 13.24 15.54 -6.99
N ASP A 27 13.05 16.13 -5.81
CA ASP A 27 14.15 16.36 -4.90
C ASP A 27 14.70 15.02 -4.37
N LEU A 28 13.82 14.05 -4.11
CA LEU A 28 14.22 12.68 -3.79
C LEU A 28 14.99 12.02 -4.94
N HIS A 29 14.52 12.12 -6.18
CA HIS A 29 15.17 11.59 -7.38
C HIS A 29 16.59 12.16 -7.57
N ARG A 30 16.71 13.49 -7.47
CA ARG A 30 17.99 14.22 -7.53
C ARG A 30 18.90 13.81 -6.39
N PHE A 31 18.37 13.73 -5.17
CA PHE A 31 19.12 13.31 -3.99
C PHE A 31 19.65 11.89 -4.16
N LEU A 32 18.84 10.93 -4.64
CA LEU A 32 19.26 9.55 -4.82
C LEU A 32 20.23 9.37 -6.00
N GLY A 33 20.34 10.35 -6.90
CA GLY A 33 21.24 10.28 -8.06
C GLY A 33 20.80 9.21 -9.07
N VAL A 34 19.49 9.07 -9.26
CA VAL A 34 18.92 8.07 -10.18
C VAL A 34 19.21 8.48 -11.63
N GLY A 35 19.83 7.58 -12.40
CA GLY A 35 20.23 7.86 -13.79
C GLY A 35 19.07 7.85 -14.80
N ARG A 36 17.95 7.19 -14.48
CA ARG A 36 16.73 7.21 -15.31
C ARG A 36 16.08 8.60 -15.23
N ASP A 37 15.46 9.06 -16.32
CA ASP A 37 14.71 10.32 -16.30
C ASP A 37 13.58 10.29 -15.26
N PHE A 38 13.32 11.43 -14.63
CA PHE A 38 12.37 11.55 -13.53
C PHE A 38 10.97 11.03 -13.89
N SER A 39 10.47 11.37 -15.08
CA SER A 39 9.10 11.04 -15.48
C SER A 39 8.90 9.53 -15.65
N THR A 40 9.84 8.85 -16.29
CA THR A 40 9.81 7.39 -16.44
C THR A 40 10.06 6.71 -15.09
N TRP A 41 10.96 7.26 -14.28
CA TRP A 41 11.24 6.73 -12.95
C TRP A 41 10.01 6.74 -12.04
N ILE A 42 9.38 7.91 -11.82
CA ILE A 42 8.28 8.01 -10.86
C ILE A 42 7.05 7.23 -11.29
N LYS A 43 6.73 7.21 -12.59
CA LYS A 43 5.62 6.40 -13.13
C LYS A 43 5.87 4.90 -12.95
N SER A 44 7.10 4.45 -13.21
CA SER A 44 7.48 3.06 -12.98
C SER A 44 7.36 2.69 -11.50
N ARG A 45 7.75 3.58 -10.58
CA ARG A 45 7.63 3.32 -9.13
C ARG A 45 6.18 3.31 -8.65
N ILE A 46 5.34 4.21 -9.15
CA ILE A 46 3.91 4.22 -8.83
C ILE A 46 3.24 2.92 -9.28
N ASP A 47 3.54 2.44 -10.48
CA ASP A 47 2.96 1.22 -11.02
C ASP A 47 3.50 -0.04 -10.33
N GLU A 48 4.83 -0.19 -10.23
CA GLU A 48 5.50 -1.37 -9.68
C GLU A 48 5.17 -1.62 -8.21
N TYR A 49 5.06 -0.54 -7.42
CA TYR A 49 4.76 -0.60 -5.99
C TYR A 49 3.30 -0.30 -5.66
N ALA A 50 2.44 -0.20 -6.68
CA ALA A 50 1.00 0.05 -6.55
C ALA A 50 0.68 1.26 -5.64
N LEU A 51 1.45 2.34 -5.77
CA LEU A 51 1.28 3.54 -4.96
C LEU A 51 -0.07 4.20 -5.28
N SER A 52 -0.83 4.53 -4.24
CA SER A 52 -2.19 5.04 -4.35
C SER A 52 -2.24 6.57 -4.23
N PRO A 53 -2.94 7.28 -5.14
CA PRO A 53 -3.18 8.71 -5.02
C PRO A 53 -3.90 9.06 -3.71
N ASN A 54 -3.54 10.19 -3.10
CA ASN A 54 -4.03 10.69 -1.80
C ASN A 54 -3.66 9.85 -0.58
N ASP A 55 -3.00 8.70 -0.75
CA ASP A 55 -2.50 7.87 0.33
C ASP A 55 -0.97 7.89 0.37
N ASP A 56 -0.33 7.59 -0.77
CA ASP A 56 1.12 7.54 -0.89
C ASP A 56 1.70 8.83 -1.50
N TYR A 57 0.92 9.48 -2.38
CA TYR A 57 1.35 10.71 -3.04
C TYR A 57 0.20 11.65 -3.44
N LEU A 58 0.54 12.93 -3.62
CA LEU A 58 -0.29 13.95 -4.28
C LEU A 58 0.38 14.42 -5.57
N LEU A 59 -0.42 14.64 -6.61
CA LEU A 59 0.06 15.21 -7.87
C LEU A 59 0.12 16.74 -7.75
N LEU A 60 1.32 17.31 -7.89
CA LEU A 60 1.53 18.74 -8.09
C LEU A 60 1.63 19.02 -9.59
N ASP A 61 0.51 19.45 -10.16
CA ASP A 61 0.52 20.05 -11.49
C ASP A 61 0.80 21.54 -11.33
N TYR A 62 2.03 21.98 -11.61
CA TYR A 62 2.37 23.39 -11.80
C TYR A 62 1.78 23.91 -13.13
N SER A 63 0.46 23.75 -13.32
CA SER A 63 -0.23 24.52 -14.33
C SER A 63 -0.36 25.93 -13.77
N PRO A 64 0.21 26.98 -14.40
CA PRO A 64 -0.17 28.33 -14.03
C PRO A 64 -1.69 28.41 -14.15
N GLU A 65 -2.35 28.81 -13.08
CA GLU A 65 -3.78 28.99 -13.07
C GLU A 65 -4.22 29.77 -14.31
N LEU A 66 -5.34 29.30 -14.86
CA LEU A 66 -6.06 29.87 -15.97
C LEU A 66 -6.29 31.38 -15.79
N VAL A 67 -5.37 32.20 -16.28
CA VAL A 67 -5.73 33.53 -16.81
C VAL A 67 -5.76 33.39 -18.32
N ASN A 68 -6.95 33.61 -18.86
CA ASN A 68 -7.36 33.59 -20.28
C ASN A 68 -8.18 32.36 -20.67
N GLN A 69 -9.36 32.22 -20.06
CA GLN A 69 -10.55 31.94 -20.87
C GLN A 69 -10.81 33.15 -21.78
N SER A 70 -10.01 33.29 -22.84
CA SER A 70 -10.39 34.10 -23.98
C SER A 70 -10.75 33.13 -25.09
N THR A 71 -12.04 33.11 -25.42
CA THR A 71 -12.63 32.50 -26.60
C THR A 71 -12.04 33.20 -27.84
N ASN A 72 -10.88 32.75 -28.31
CA ASN A 72 -10.47 32.92 -29.69
C ASN A 72 -9.58 31.77 -30.11
N ASN A 73 -10.27 30.77 -30.64
CA ASN A 73 -9.73 29.59 -31.29
C ASN A 73 -9.06 30.00 -32.61
N LYS A 74 -7.75 30.30 -32.59
CA LYS A 74 -6.91 30.34 -33.79
C LYS A 74 -5.49 29.92 -33.44
N GLN A 75 -5.20 28.64 -33.66
CA GLN A 75 -3.99 28.13 -34.34
C GLN A 75 -3.86 26.62 -34.06
N TYR A 76 -4.62 25.82 -34.80
CA TYR A 76 -4.18 24.48 -35.16
C TYR A 76 -3.73 24.56 -36.62
N SER A 77 -2.41 24.51 -36.82
CA SER A 77 -1.79 24.29 -38.12
C SER A 77 -0.97 23.00 -38.01
N PRO A 78 -1.27 21.95 -38.82
CA PRO A 78 -0.53 20.70 -38.79
C PRO A 78 0.72 20.87 -39.64
N VAL A 79 1.79 21.41 -39.07
CA VAL A 79 3.12 21.42 -39.70
C VAL A 79 4.14 20.95 -38.67
N LEU A 80 4.86 19.88 -39.01
CA LEU A 80 6.03 19.41 -38.27
C LEU A 80 7.01 20.58 -38.06
N GLY A 81 7.32 20.89 -36.81
CA GLY A 81 8.46 21.76 -36.48
C GLY A 81 8.24 22.67 -35.27
N LYS A 82 8.72 22.20 -34.11
CA LYS A 82 9.20 23.02 -32.98
C LYS A 82 8.27 24.16 -32.49
N ASN A 83 7.33 23.80 -31.61
CA ASN A 83 6.78 24.76 -30.64
C ASN A 83 7.78 24.93 -29.47
N THR A 84 8.65 25.95 -29.53
CA THR A 84 9.70 26.22 -28.53
C THR A 84 9.32 27.25 -27.45
N GLN A 85 8.04 27.59 -27.25
CA GLN A 85 7.65 28.67 -26.30
C GLN A 85 6.51 28.36 -25.31
N ARG A 86 6.01 27.12 -25.25
CA ARG A 86 5.15 26.69 -24.15
C ARG A 86 5.65 25.35 -23.65
N GLY A 87 6.58 25.40 -22.70
CA GLY A 87 7.02 24.22 -21.96
C GLY A 87 5.80 23.53 -21.36
N ARG A 88 5.70 22.21 -21.54
CA ARG A 88 4.71 21.39 -20.85
C ARG A 88 4.88 21.63 -19.34
N PRO A 89 3.81 21.94 -18.59
CA PRO A 89 3.88 22.08 -17.13
C PRO A 89 4.66 20.92 -16.53
N GLU A 90 5.70 21.23 -15.78
CA GLU A 90 6.55 20.22 -15.17
C GLU A 90 5.78 19.58 -14.01
N LYS A 91 5.43 18.30 -14.11
CA LYS A 91 4.70 17.60 -13.05
C LYS A 91 5.64 17.24 -11.90
N ASP A 92 5.19 17.37 -10.66
CA ASP A 92 5.87 16.81 -9.48
C ASP A 92 4.90 15.98 -8.64
N TYR A 93 5.43 15.17 -7.74
CA TYR A 93 4.67 14.30 -6.86
C TYR A 93 5.12 14.55 -5.43
N LEU A 94 4.21 14.98 -4.56
CA LEU A 94 4.49 15.03 -3.12
C LEU A 94 4.27 13.66 -2.54
N LEU A 95 5.35 13.02 -2.09
CA LEU A 95 5.32 11.71 -1.46
C LEU A 95 5.16 11.87 0.05
N THR A 96 4.43 10.96 0.70
CA THR A 96 4.52 10.86 2.16
C THR A 96 5.94 10.47 2.57
N ILE A 97 6.33 10.80 3.80
CA ILE A 97 7.65 10.38 4.33
C ILE A 97 7.84 8.86 4.27
N GLY A 98 6.79 8.08 4.53
CA GLY A 98 6.82 6.62 4.45
C GLY A 98 7.18 6.15 3.05
N THR A 99 6.43 6.62 2.06
CA THR A 99 6.64 6.30 0.64
C THR A 99 8.01 6.76 0.16
N ALA A 100 8.47 7.96 0.54
CA ALA A 100 9.79 8.46 0.18
C ALA A 100 10.93 7.58 0.74
N LYS A 101 10.79 7.11 1.99
CA LYS A 101 11.75 6.17 2.61
C LYS A 101 11.74 4.83 1.89
N GLU A 102 10.56 4.31 1.55
CA GLU A 102 10.41 3.06 0.80
C GLU A 102 11.14 3.14 -0.55
N LEU A 103 10.85 4.16 -1.37
CA LEU A 103 11.51 4.36 -2.65
C LEU A 103 13.03 4.51 -2.50
N ALA A 104 13.48 5.24 -1.48
CA ALA A 104 14.91 5.38 -1.21
C ALA A 104 15.60 4.04 -0.85
N MET A 105 14.91 3.16 -0.13
CA MET A 105 15.43 1.83 0.23
C MET A 105 15.48 0.87 -0.96
N ILE A 106 14.56 1.01 -1.92
CA ILE A 106 14.47 0.19 -3.13
C ILE A 106 15.61 0.50 -4.11
N GLU A 107 16.08 1.75 -4.15
CA GLU A 107 17.09 2.14 -5.13
C GLU A 107 18.41 1.38 -4.93
N ASN A 108 18.86 0.72 -6.01
CA ASN A 108 20.08 -0.07 -6.02
C ASN A 108 21.32 0.80 -6.34
N ASN A 109 21.59 1.78 -5.49
CA ASN A 109 22.75 2.66 -5.59
C ASN A 109 23.43 2.83 -4.22
N GLU A 110 24.55 3.57 -4.17
CA GLU A 110 25.30 3.78 -2.93
C GLU A 110 24.47 4.50 -1.85
N LYS A 111 23.67 5.49 -2.25
CA LYS A 111 22.80 6.24 -1.33
C LYS A 111 21.70 5.35 -0.76
N GLY A 112 21.00 4.58 -1.59
CA GLY A 112 20.01 3.59 -1.16
C GLY A 112 20.62 2.51 -0.26
N ARG A 113 21.87 2.08 -0.53
CA ARG A 113 22.62 1.18 0.35
C ARG A 113 22.90 1.81 1.72
N ALA A 114 23.33 3.08 1.76
CA ALA A 114 23.58 3.79 3.01
C ALA A 114 22.29 3.96 3.84
N ILE A 115 21.17 4.30 3.19
CA ILE A 115 19.85 4.44 3.81
C ILE A 115 19.38 3.11 4.41
N ARG A 116 19.49 2.00 3.67
CA ARG A 116 19.17 0.66 4.19
C ARG A 116 20.01 0.30 5.42
N LYS A 117 21.33 0.53 5.37
CA LYS A 117 22.22 0.30 6.52
C LYS A 117 21.84 1.14 7.73
N TYR A 118 21.43 2.39 7.52
CA TYR A 118 20.93 3.25 8.59
C TYR A 118 19.69 2.65 9.27
N PHE A 119 18.67 2.25 8.50
CA PHE A 119 17.44 1.67 9.08
C PHE A 119 17.66 0.33 9.78
N ILE A 120 18.57 -0.51 9.26
CA ILE A 120 18.98 -1.75 9.95
C ILE A 120 19.58 -1.41 11.32
N ARG A 121 20.51 -0.45 11.38
CA ARG A 121 21.09 -0.01 12.66
C ARG A 121 20.03 0.55 13.59
N CYS A 122 19.06 1.32 13.10
CA CYS A 122 17.97 1.83 13.93
C CYS A 122 17.15 0.70 14.56
N GLU A 123 16.89 -0.39 13.84
CA GLU A 123 16.20 -1.56 14.37
C GLU A 123 17.04 -2.27 15.45
N GLU A 124 18.35 -2.43 15.22
CA GLU A 124 19.29 -2.98 16.20
C GLU A 124 19.31 -2.15 17.50
N HIS A 125 19.38 -0.83 17.39
CA HIS A 125 19.34 0.06 18.56
C HIS A 125 17.99 0.03 19.26
N LEU A 126 16.88 -0.09 18.53
CA LEU A 126 15.55 -0.21 19.13
C LEU A 126 15.44 -1.51 19.94
N LYS A 127 16.06 -2.60 19.48
CA LYS A 127 16.13 -3.87 20.21
C LYS A 127 16.88 -3.73 21.54
N GLU A 128 17.95 -2.93 21.57
CA GLU A 128 18.72 -2.67 22.79
C GLU A 128 17.98 -1.76 23.77
N ILE A 129 17.40 -0.65 23.27
CA ILE A 129 16.77 0.38 24.11
C ILE A 129 15.37 -0.05 24.58
N ALA A 130 14.59 -0.69 23.71
CA ALA A 130 13.19 -1.02 23.97
C ALA A 130 12.80 -2.40 23.38
N PRO A 131 13.37 -3.50 23.93
CA PRO A 131 13.15 -4.86 23.41
C PRO A 131 11.68 -5.27 23.38
N ALA A 132 10.86 -4.81 24.34
CA ALA A 132 9.43 -5.10 24.37
C ALA A 132 8.67 -4.45 23.18
N ILE A 133 9.02 -3.21 22.83
CA ILE A 133 8.42 -2.48 21.71
C ILE A 133 8.85 -3.13 20.40
N GLN A 134 10.14 -3.43 20.25
CA GLN A 134 10.69 -4.13 19.09
C GLN A 134 10.01 -5.49 18.90
N LYS A 135 9.87 -6.28 19.97
CA LYS A 135 9.23 -7.60 19.92
C LYS A 135 7.77 -7.51 19.46
N LYS A 136 7.02 -6.52 19.97
CA LYS A 136 5.63 -6.27 19.54
C LYS A 136 5.56 -5.91 18.05
N ALA A 137 6.44 -5.03 17.58
CA ALA A 137 6.51 -4.67 16.16
C ALA A 137 6.88 -5.87 15.27
N LEU A 138 7.85 -6.68 15.70
CA LEU A 138 8.29 -7.89 15.00
C LEU A 138 7.18 -8.94 14.93
N ASN A 139 6.46 -9.17 16.02
CA ASN A 139 5.34 -10.11 16.03
C ASN A 139 4.21 -9.67 15.09
N ARG A 140 3.89 -8.38 15.08
CA ARG A 140 2.95 -7.81 14.12
C ARG A 140 3.41 -8.01 12.67
N LEU A 141 4.70 -7.78 12.38
CA LEU A 141 5.28 -8.03 11.06
C LEU A 141 5.15 -9.51 10.67
N LYS A 142 5.49 -10.44 11.58
CA LYS A 142 5.31 -11.88 11.36
C LYS A 142 3.86 -12.24 11.05
N ALA A 143 2.90 -11.65 11.78
CA ALA A 143 1.48 -11.87 11.52
C ALA A 143 1.08 -11.33 10.13
N ARG A 144 1.59 -10.16 9.72
CA ARG A 144 1.34 -9.59 8.39
C ARG A 144 1.90 -10.46 7.26
N LEU A 145 3.09 -11.03 7.45
CA LEU A 145 3.72 -11.95 6.50
C LEU A 145 2.92 -13.25 6.37
N LYS A 146 2.48 -13.84 7.49
CA LYS A 146 1.60 -15.02 7.45
C LYS A 146 0.32 -14.79 6.65
N VAL A 147 -0.30 -13.62 6.79
CA VAL A 147 -1.47 -13.26 5.96
C VAL A 147 -1.08 -13.23 4.48
N ALA A 148 0.06 -12.63 4.12
CA ALA A 148 0.52 -12.63 2.74
C ALA A 148 0.79 -14.04 2.19
N ASP A 149 1.34 -14.94 3.03
CA ASP A 149 1.62 -16.33 2.68
C ASP A 149 0.35 -17.13 2.33
N TYR A 150 -0.79 -16.82 2.95
CA TYR A 150 -2.06 -17.51 2.69
C TYR A 150 -2.98 -16.80 1.70
N SER A 151 -2.92 -15.46 1.61
CA SER A 151 -3.75 -14.67 0.71
C SER A 151 -3.59 -15.09 -0.75
N ARG A 152 -2.36 -15.34 -1.21
CA ARG A 152 -2.10 -15.74 -2.60
C ARG A 152 -2.56 -17.17 -2.91
N PRO A 153 -2.16 -18.20 -2.14
CA PRO A 153 -2.69 -19.55 -2.33
C PRO A 153 -4.22 -19.65 -2.25
N MET A 154 -4.88 -18.83 -1.41
CA MET A 154 -6.35 -18.77 -1.39
C MET A 154 -6.93 -18.23 -2.70
N CYS A 155 -6.33 -17.19 -3.29
CA CYS A 155 -6.73 -16.71 -4.62
C CYS A 155 -6.49 -17.77 -5.71
N ASP A 156 -5.38 -18.50 -5.62
CA ASP A 156 -5.06 -19.58 -6.56
C ASP A 156 -6.11 -20.71 -6.47
N ALA A 157 -6.44 -21.16 -5.25
CA ALA A 157 -7.49 -22.15 -5.00
C ALA A 157 -8.87 -21.72 -5.53
N LEU A 158 -9.25 -20.45 -5.34
CA LEU A 158 -10.49 -19.90 -5.91
C LEU A 158 -10.45 -19.89 -7.44
N THR A 159 -9.30 -19.56 -8.02
CA THR A 159 -9.12 -19.55 -9.48
C THR A 159 -9.27 -20.95 -10.06
N GLU A 160 -8.67 -21.95 -9.42
CA GLU A 160 -8.82 -23.36 -9.80
C GLU A 160 -10.26 -23.84 -9.67
N GLN A 161 -10.92 -23.55 -8.54
CA GLN A 161 -12.34 -23.89 -8.33
C GLN A 161 -13.23 -23.25 -9.42
N ARG A 162 -13.00 -21.97 -9.75
CA ARG A 162 -13.76 -21.27 -10.79
C ARG A 162 -13.53 -21.87 -12.17
N LYS A 163 -12.27 -22.20 -12.50
CA LYS A 163 -11.89 -22.85 -13.75
C LYS A 163 -12.55 -24.22 -13.89
N ALA A 164 -12.58 -25.03 -12.82
CA ALA A 164 -13.27 -26.32 -12.80
C ALA A 164 -14.78 -26.19 -13.07
N LEU A 165 -15.39 -25.08 -12.64
CA LEU A 165 -16.80 -24.75 -12.92
C LEU A 165 -17.03 -24.07 -14.28
N GLY A 166 -15.99 -23.92 -15.11
CA GLY A 166 -16.07 -23.22 -16.40
C GLY A 166 -16.32 -21.71 -16.30
N LYS A 167 -16.01 -21.10 -15.14
CA LYS A 167 -16.23 -19.66 -14.87
C LYS A 167 -14.89 -18.93 -14.78
N SER A 168 -14.90 -17.63 -15.12
CA SER A 168 -13.74 -16.76 -14.91
C SER A 168 -13.64 -16.29 -13.45
N ALA A 169 -12.41 -16.19 -12.95
CA ALA A 169 -12.11 -15.62 -11.64
C ALA A 169 -11.87 -14.11 -11.77
N ASN A 170 -12.94 -13.32 -11.63
CA ASN A 170 -12.84 -11.86 -11.67
C ASN A 170 -12.44 -11.29 -10.30
N ASN A 171 -12.00 -10.02 -10.28
CA ASN A 171 -11.54 -9.35 -9.06
C ASN A 171 -12.60 -9.32 -7.93
N THR A 172 -13.88 -9.30 -8.31
CA THR A 172 -15.01 -9.31 -7.38
C THR A 172 -15.06 -10.59 -6.55
N VAL A 173 -14.70 -11.75 -7.12
CA VAL A 173 -14.64 -13.01 -6.37
C VAL A 173 -13.63 -12.91 -5.23
N PHE A 174 -12.41 -12.46 -5.51
CA PHE A 174 -11.37 -12.32 -4.49
C PHE A 174 -11.74 -11.27 -3.44
N THR A 175 -12.26 -10.12 -3.88
CA THR A 175 -12.68 -9.03 -2.99
C THR A 175 -13.78 -9.50 -2.02
N ASN A 176 -14.77 -10.25 -2.52
CA ASN A 176 -15.84 -10.79 -1.70
C ASN A 176 -15.34 -11.86 -0.71
N GLU A 177 -14.35 -12.66 -1.10
CA GLU A 177 -13.76 -13.67 -0.20
C GLU A 177 -12.96 -13.01 0.93
N PHE A 178 -12.12 -12.04 0.60
CA PHE A 178 -11.38 -11.28 1.61
C PHE A 178 -12.31 -10.48 2.52
N ASP A 179 -13.33 -9.80 1.98
CA ASP A 179 -14.28 -9.05 2.81
C ASP A 179 -15.13 -9.97 3.71
N MET A 180 -15.42 -11.21 3.27
CA MET A 180 -16.06 -12.22 4.12
C MET A 180 -15.21 -12.52 5.35
N ILE A 181 -13.93 -12.84 5.16
CA ILE A 181 -13.01 -13.14 6.26
C ILE A 181 -12.81 -11.91 7.15
N ASN A 182 -12.61 -10.73 6.56
CA ASN A 182 -12.50 -9.48 7.30
C ASN A 182 -13.75 -9.19 8.13
N ARG A 183 -14.96 -9.46 7.61
CA ARG A 183 -16.21 -9.35 8.37
C ARG A 183 -16.29 -10.28 9.55
N ILE A 184 -15.80 -11.52 9.40
CA ILE A 184 -15.81 -12.51 10.48
C ILE A 184 -14.88 -12.05 11.61
N VAL A 185 -13.72 -11.50 11.28
CA VAL A 185 -12.71 -11.07 12.27
C VAL A 185 -13.06 -9.71 12.90
N LEU A 186 -13.44 -8.72 12.08
CA LEU A 186 -13.65 -7.34 12.52
C LEU A 186 -15.11 -7.03 12.92
N GLY A 187 -16.04 -7.95 12.64
CA GLY A 187 -17.48 -7.76 12.85
C GLY A 187 -18.16 -6.79 11.87
N THR A 188 -17.41 -6.14 10.97
CA THR A 188 -17.92 -5.17 9.99
C THR A 188 -17.17 -5.27 8.67
N THR A 189 -17.66 -4.61 7.62
CA THR A 189 -16.98 -4.61 6.32
C THR A 189 -15.70 -3.79 6.36
N SER A 190 -14.75 -4.13 5.51
CA SER A 190 -13.46 -3.45 5.43
C SER A 190 -13.62 -1.95 5.16
N SER A 191 -14.58 -1.58 4.30
CA SER A 191 -14.92 -0.19 3.99
C SER A 191 -15.49 0.57 5.18
N LYS A 192 -16.42 -0.03 5.93
CA LYS A 192 -17.00 0.59 7.14
C LYS A 192 -15.96 0.75 8.25
N TYR A 193 -15.11 -0.26 8.45
CA TYR A 193 -14.01 -0.20 9.41
C TYR A 193 -13.06 0.96 9.11
N LYS A 194 -12.65 1.11 7.84
CA LYS A 194 -11.80 2.21 7.41
C LYS A 194 -12.45 3.57 7.63
N LYS A 195 -13.72 3.73 7.25
CA LYS A 195 -14.47 4.98 7.44
C LYS A 195 -14.62 5.36 8.92
N ALA A 196 -14.91 4.40 9.79
CA ALA A 196 -15.09 4.65 11.23
C ALA A 196 -13.79 5.11 11.91
N ASN A 197 -12.65 4.63 11.44
CA ASN A 197 -11.33 4.93 12.01
C ASN A 197 -10.56 6.02 11.25
N ASN A 198 -11.15 6.64 10.22
CA ASN A 198 -10.47 7.60 9.33
C ASN A 198 -9.15 7.05 8.76
N LEU A 199 -9.20 5.81 8.27
CA LEU A 199 -8.08 5.07 7.70
C LEU A 199 -8.20 5.00 6.19
N THR A 200 -7.06 5.01 5.52
CA THR A 200 -6.95 4.86 4.06
C THR A 200 -5.95 3.77 3.68
N GLY A 201 -5.83 3.47 2.39
CA GLY A 201 -5.02 2.34 1.92
C GLY A 201 -5.54 0.95 2.29
N ASN A 202 -4.60 0.01 2.44
CA ASN A 202 -4.85 -1.39 2.73
C ASN A 202 -5.23 -1.59 4.21
N ILE A 203 -6.34 -2.29 4.45
CA ILE A 203 -6.84 -2.52 5.81
C ILE A 203 -5.84 -3.25 6.70
N ARG A 204 -5.09 -4.22 6.14
CA ARG A 204 -4.15 -5.06 6.88
C ARG A 204 -3.01 -4.26 7.52
N ASP A 205 -2.71 -3.08 6.99
CA ASP A 205 -1.65 -2.22 7.51
C ASP A 205 -2.08 -1.43 8.75
N HIS A 206 -3.36 -1.51 9.11
CA HIS A 206 -3.94 -0.88 10.31
C HIS A 206 -4.39 -1.89 11.37
N LEU A 207 -4.29 -3.19 11.07
CA LEU A 207 -4.69 -4.25 12.00
C LEU A 207 -3.58 -4.56 13.01
N ASN A 208 -3.99 -5.05 14.16
CA ASN A 208 -3.09 -5.51 15.23
C ASN A 208 -2.61 -6.96 14.98
N GLU A 209 -1.67 -7.43 15.81
CA GLU A 209 -1.11 -8.78 15.71
C GLU A 209 -2.18 -9.88 15.78
N PHE A 210 -3.13 -9.74 16.71
CA PHE A 210 -4.17 -10.73 16.95
C PHE A 210 -5.11 -10.84 15.75
N GLU A 211 -5.60 -9.70 15.25
CA GLU A 211 -6.47 -9.64 14.08
C GLU A 211 -5.80 -10.23 12.83
N LEU A 212 -4.51 -9.92 12.61
CA LEU A 212 -3.75 -10.46 11.49
C LEU A 212 -3.57 -11.98 11.59
N ASN A 213 -3.20 -12.49 12.77
CA ASN A 213 -3.09 -13.94 12.96
C ASN A 213 -4.44 -14.65 12.80
N HIS A 214 -5.54 -14.03 13.26
CA HIS A 214 -6.89 -14.56 13.07
C HIS A 214 -7.27 -14.62 11.58
N ILE A 215 -7.00 -13.54 10.82
CA ILE A 215 -7.20 -13.54 9.36
C ILE A 215 -6.36 -14.63 8.70
N ALA A 216 -5.07 -14.74 9.03
CA ALA A 216 -4.19 -15.76 8.45
C ALA A 216 -4.71 -17.19 8.73
N TYR A 217 -5.19 -17.45 9.94
CA TYR A 217 -5.79 -18.72 10.32
C TYR A 217 -7.03 -19.05 9.46
N LEU A 218 -7.93 -18.07 9.27
CA LEU A 218 -9.14 -18.25 8.47
C LEU A 218 -8.84 -18.34 6.97
N GLU A 219 -7.89 -17.57 6.44
CA GLU A 219 -7.45 -17.67 5.03
C GLU A 219 -6.89 -19.07 4.75
N ASN A 220 -6.04 -19.61 5.64
CA ASN A 220 -5.52 -20.97 5.52
C ASN A 220 -6.63 -22.04 5.57
N ALA A 221 -7.55 -21.93 6.53
CA ALA A 221 -8.69 -22.85 6.61
C ALA A 221 -9.57 -22.79 5.36
N ASN A 222 -9.78 -21.58 4.82
CA ASN A 222 -10.61 -21.38 3.64
C ASN A 222 -10.03 -22.04 2.40
N ILE A 223 -8.69 -22.07 2.23
CA ILE A 223 -8.03 -22.84 1.16
C ILE A 223 -8.50 -24.29 1.19
N THR A 224 -8.49 -24.91 2.37
CA THR A 224 -8.88 -26.31 2.53
C THR A 224 -10.36 -26.51 2.20
N LEU A 225 -11.23 -25.62 2.67
CA LEU A 225 -12.66 -25.69 2.39
C LEU A 225 -12.98 -25.51 0.89
N ILE A 226 -12.22 -24.67 0.19
CA ILE A 226 -12.31 -24.51 -1.27
C ILE A 226 -11.94 -25.83 -1.97
N HIS A 227 -10.84 -26.47 -1.56
CA HIS A 227 -10.40 -27.75 -2.15
C HIS A 227 -11.38 -28.90 -1.89
N ILE A 228 -12.05 -28.92 -0.73
CA ILE A 228 -13.12 -29.88 -0.45
C ILE A 228 -14.34 -29.66 -1.36
N GLY A 229 -14.46 -28.48 -1.98
CA GLY A 229 -15.54 -28.15 -2.91
C GLY A 229 -16.73 -27.46 -2.25
N TYR A 230 -16.57 -26.93 -1.03
CA TYR A 230 -17.65 -26.21 -0.35
C TYR A 230 -18.01 -24.93 -1.11
N ASP A 231 -19.30 -24.62 -1.16
CA ASP A 231 -19.78 -23.35 -1.70
C ASP A 231 -19.53 -22.19 -0.73
N TYR A 232 -19.73 -20.96 -1.19
CA TYR A 232 -19.47 -19.75 -0.40
C TYR A 232 -20.23 -19.73 0.94
N HIS A 233 -21.49 -20.16 0.98
CA HIS A 233 -22.30 -20.14 2.20
C HIS A 233 -21.85 -21.20 3.19
N GLN A 234 -21.53 -22.40 2.70
CA GLN A 234 -20.96 -23.48 3.50
C GLN A 234 -19.63 -23.05 4.12
N ARG A 235 -18.70 -22.50 3.31
CA ARG A 235 -17.42 -21.99 3.79
C ARG A 235 -17.59 -20.92 4.85
N LYS A 236 -18.45 -19.94 4.60
CA LYS A 236 -18.75 -18.87 5.56
C LYS A 236 -19.21 -19.42 6.91
N ALA A 237 -20.12 -20.40 6.92
CA ALA A 237 -20.64 -21.00 8.13
C ALA A 237 -19.53 -21.70 8.93
N GLU A 238 -18.66 -22.46 8.26
CA GLU A 238 -17.52 -23.13 8.91
C GLU A 238 -16.48 -22.14 9.42
N LEU A 239 -16.14 -21.12 8.64
CA LEU A 239 -15.19 -20.09 9.06
C LEU A 239 -15.68 -19.30 10.29
N ILE A 240 -16.98 -19.09 10.45
CA ILE A 240 -17.55 -18.50 11.68
C ILE A 240 -17.33 -19.43 12.88
N LYS A 241 -17.55 -20.74 12.73
CA LYS A 241 -17.30 -21.71 13.80
C LYS A 241 -15.81 -21.75 14.19
N LEU A 242 -14.93 -21.78 13.18
CA LEU A 242 -13.48 -21.74 13.39
C LEU A 242 -13.03 -20.45 14.04
N SER A 243 -13.62 -19.31 13.67
CA SER A 243 -13.38 -18.01 14.31
C SER A 243 -13.75 -18.04 15.79
N HIS A 244 -14.94 -18.53 16.14
CA HIS A 244 -15.34 -18.66 17.55
C HIS A 244 -14.38 -19.56 18.34
N ALA A 245 -14.00 -20.71 17.77
CA ALA A 245 -13.03 -21.60 18.40
C ALA A 245 -11.65 -20.94 18.58
N TYR A 246 -11.20 -20.14 17.61
CA TYR A 246 -9.97 -19.38 17.69
C TYR A 246 -10.02 -18.34 18.82
N LEU A 247 -11.10 -17.55 18.89
CA LEU A 247 -11.30 -16.55 19.94
C LEU A 247 -11.30 -17.20 21.33
N ILE A 248 -12.00 -18.32 21.53
CA ILE A 248 -12.04 -19.03 22.82
C ILE A 248 -10.63 -19.46 23.26
N ARG A 249 -9.81 -19.98 22.35
CA ARG A 249 -8.45 -20.46 22.67
C ARG A 249 -7.50 -19.34 23.07
N HIS A 250 -7.68 -18.14 22.50
CA HIS A 250 -6.73 -17.04 22.66
C HIS A 250 -7.22 -15.91 23.57
N MET A 251 -8.50 -15.85 23.93
CA MET A 251 -9.02 -14.92 24.95
C MET A 251 -9.03 -15.52 26.36
N ALA A 252 -8.83 -16.83 26.49
CA ALA A 252 -8.71 -17.52 27.78
C ALA A 252 -7.27 -17.52 28.36
N GLN A 253 -6.32 -16.88 27.68
CA GLN A 253 -4.90 -16.76 28.06
C GLN A 253 -4.58 -15.30 28.38
#